data_AF-A0A2T8I5F9-F1
#
_entry.id   AF-A0A2T8I5F9-F1
#
_cell.length_a   1.000
_cell.length_b   1.000
_cell.length_c   1.000
_cell.angle_alpha   90.00
_cell.angle_beta   90.00
_cell.angle_gamma   90.00
#
_symmetry.space_group_name_H-M   'P 1'
#
loop_
_entity.id
_entity.type
_entity.pdbx_description
1 polymer ?
#
loop_
_entity_poly.entity_id
_entity_poly.type
_entity_poly.pdbx_seq_one_letter_code
_entity_poly.pdbx_strand_id
1 'polypeptide(L)'
;MLQDMSPYMKFGHFTANQAILEAVAGDRRVHVVDYDIAEGVQWASLMQAMISRPDSVPPPHLRITAVSRGGGGGARAVQEAGRRLAAFAASIGQPFSFGQCRLDSDERFRPATVRMVKGETLIANCVLNQAAATTTVRRPTGSVASFLAGMATLGAKVVTVVEEDQGEPEKDEEEAGGFVARFMEELHRYSAVWDSLEAGFPTQSRVRGLVERAILAPNIAGAVSRAYCSVDGDDEARAGWGEWMRGNGFRAVPLSCFNHSQARLLLGLFNDGYTMEETSPNKIVLGWKARRLLSASVWAPPPLSVPSSPAEGAFQPVGIVPASGGVGRMEFDYIDSFLVEPAYALV
;
A
#
# COMPACT_ATOMS: atom_id res chain seq x y z
N MET A 1 -16.84 11.51 -10.46
CA MET A 1 -17.45 10.97 -11.70
C MET A 1 -17.48 9.45 -11.67
N LEU A 2 -16.42 8.71 -12.04
CA LEU A 2 -16.46 7.22 -12.02
C LEU A 2 -16.78 6.66 -10.62
N GLN A 3 -16.21 7.24 -9.56
CA GLN A 3 -16.49 6.83 -8.17
C GLN A 3 -17.95 7.01 -7.73
N ASP A 4 -18.71 7.84 -8.44
CA ASP A 4 -20.14 8.09 -8.18
C ASP A 4 -21.02 7.16 -9.01
N MET A 5 -20.43 6.54 -10.04
CA MET A 5 -21.11 5.63 -10.97
C MET A 5 -20.88 4.15 -10.66
N SER A 6 -19.82 3.81 -9.94
CA SER A 6 -19.46 2.44 -9.62
C SER A 6 -18.72 2.36 -8.27
N PRO A 7 -18.91 1.29 -7.48
CA PRO A 7 -18.14 1.03 -6.28
C PRO A 7 -16.66 0.74 -6.57
N TYR A 8 -16.27 0.49 -7.84
CA TYR A 8 -14.94 0.05 -8.27
C TYR A 8 -13.78 0.66 -7.46
N MET A 9 -13.62 2.00 -7.49
CA MET A 9 -12.57 2.68 -6.72
C MET A 9 -12.82 2.66 -5.21
N LYS A 10 -14.07 2.87 -4.79
CA LYS A 10 -14.44 3.00 -3.36
C LYS A 10 -14.22 1.69 -2.61
N PHE A 11 -14.46 0.55 -3.23
CA PHE A 11 -14.28 -0.78 -2.64
C PHE A 11 -12.84 -1.01 -2.19
N GLY A 12 -11.88 -0.82 -3.11
CA GLY A 12 -10.46 -0.97 -2.81
C GLY A 12 -9.97 0.04 -1.78
N HIS A 13 -10.33 1.32 -1.94
CA HIS A 13 -9.95 2.38 -1.00
C HIS A 13 -10.50 2.13 0.42
N PHE A 14 -11.75 1.71 0.55
CA PHE A 14 -12.40 1.51 1.85
C PHE A 14 -11.81 0.30 2.58
N THR A 15 -11.63 -0.83 1.87
CA THR A 15 -10.95 -2.02 2.41
C THR A 15 -9.53 -1.69 2.88
N ALA A 16 -8.75 -1.00 2.05
CA ALA A 16 -7.40 -0.57 2.43
C ALA A 16 -7.43 0.36 3.65
N ASN A 17 -8.31 1.37 3.65
CA ASN A 17 -8.42 2.33 4.74
C ASN A 17 -8.86 1.67 6.06
N GLN A 18 -9.80 0.73 6.05
CA GLN A 18 -10.24 0.01 7.23
C GLN A 18 -9.11 -0.82 7.85
N ALA A 19 -8.36 -1.56 7.02
CA ALA A 19 -7.16 -2.28 7.47
C ALA A 19 -6.08 -1.34 8.03
N ILE A 20 -5.88 -0.16 7.43
CA ILE A 20 -4.95 0.87 7.92
C ILE A 20 -5.40 1.42 9.28
N LEU A 21 -6.69 1.75 9.45
CA LEU A 21 -7.24 2.28 10.72
C LEU A 21 -7.04 1.30 11.88
N GLU A 22 -7.26 0.02 11.63
CA GLU A 22 -7.03 -1.06 12.60
C GLU A 22 -5.53 -1.22 12.89
N ALA A 23 -4.69 -1.22 11.86
CA ALA A 23 -3.25 -1.34 11.99
C ALA A 23 -2.62 -0.18 12.80
N VAL A 24 -3.17 1.03 12.73
CA VAL A 24 -2.63 2.23 13.42
C VAL A 24 -3.42 2.62 14.68
N ALA A 25 -4.27 1.71 15.19
CA ALA A 25 -5.10 1.96 16.36
C ALA A 25 -4.26 2.24 17.62
N GLY A 26 -4.18 3.51 18.03
CA GLY A 26 -3.46 3.98 19.22
C GLY A 26 -2.12 4.66 18.92
N ASP A 27 -1.64 4.55 17.68
CA ASP A 27 -0.40 5.20 17.25
C ASP A 27 -0.61 6.73 17.13
N ARG A 28 0.33 7.54 17.64
CA ARG A 28 0.21 9.03 17.66
C ARG A 28 0.73 9.72 16.39
N ARG A 29 1.51 9.01 15.58
CA ARG A 29 2.10 9.49 14.32
C ARG A 29 2.00 8.37 13.31
N VAL A 30 1.34 8.62 12.20
CA VAL A 30 1.10 7.65 11.13
C VAL A 30 1.71 8.20 9.85
N HIS A 31 2.48 7.39 9.16
CA HIS A 31 3.10 7.74 7.90
C HIS A 31 2.71 6.73 6.83
N VAL A 32 1.87 7.17 5.91
CA VAL A 32 1.48 6.42 4.72
C VAL A 32 2.42 6.80 3.58
N VAL A 33 3.01 5.79 2.93
CA VAL A 33 3.67 5.95 1.62
C VAL A 33 2.74 5.35 0.57
N ASP A 34 2.27 6.19 -0.34
CA ASP A 34 1.33 5.83 -1.39
C ASP A 34 2.05 5.70 -2.73
N TYR A 35 1.98 4.51 -3.32
CA TYR A 35 2.50 4.26 -4.65
C TYR A 35 1.48 4.68 -5.73
N ASP A 36 1.73 5.87 -6.29
CA ASP A 36 0.93 6.56 -7.31
C ASP A 36 -0.48 6.97 -6.83
N ILE A 37 -0.49 8.01 -5.97
CA ILE A 37 -1.63 8.62 -5.27
C ILE A 37 -2.79 9.13 -6.16
N ALA A 38 -2.58 9.23 -7.48
CA ALA A 38 -3.51 9.86 -8.43
C ALA A 38 -4.03 11.22 -7.90
N GLU A 39 -5.36 11.38 -7.76
CA GLU A 39 -5.99 12.61 -7.26
C GLU A 39 -6.02 12.73 -5.72
N GLY A 40 -5.64 11.68 -4.98
CA GLY A 40 -5.61 11.63 -3.51
C GLY A 40 -6.92 11.27 -2.80
N VAL A 41 -7.99 10.92 -3.53
CA VAL A 41 -9.36 10.77 -2.98
C VAL A 41 -9.48 9.70 -1.89
N GLN A 42 -8.66 8.64 -1.92
CA GLN A 42 -8.58 7.61 -0.86
C GLN A 42 -8.33 8.23 0.52
N TRP A 43 -7.52 9.30 0.59
CA TRP A 43 -7.04 9.82 1.86
C TRP A 43 -8.00 10.77 2.54
N ALA A 44 -8.89 11.42 1.80
CA ALA A 44 -9.95 12.23 2.38
C ALA A 44 -10.88 11.38 3.27
N SER A 45 -11.28 10.18 2.82
CA SER A 45 -12.10 9.27 3.62
C SER A 45 -11.34 8.64 4.79
N LEU A 46 -10.03 8.38 4.66
CA LEU A 46 -9.21 7.96 5.80
C LEU A 46 -9.16 9.04 6.89
N MET A 47 -8.91 10.29 6.52
CA MET A 47 -8.87 11.40 7.48
C MET A 47 -10.21 11.57 8.21
N GLN A 48 -11.34 11.49 7.49
CA GLN A 48 -12.67 11.49 8.10
C GLN A 48 -12.84 10.36 9.12
N ALA A 49 -12.46 9.13 8.76
CA ALA A 49 -12.54 8.00 9.68
C ALA A 49 -11.58 8.12 10.89
N MET A 50 -10.44 8.79 10.74
CA MET A 50 -9.52 9.07 11.85
C MET A 50 -10.07 10.09 12.86
N ILE A 51 -10.79 11.12 12.41
CA ILE A 51 -11.40 12.13 13.30
C ILE A 51 -12.73 11.68 13.90
N SER A 52 -13.47 10.74 13.28
CA SER A 52 -14.73 10.19 13.82
C SER A 52 -14.53 9.18 14.95
N ARG A 53 -13.33 9.08 15.52
CA ARG A 53 -13.02 8.25 16.70
C ARG A 53 -13.51 8.96 17.97
N PRO A 54 -13.74 8.24 19.09
CA PRO A 54 -14.26 8.86 20.31
C PRO A 54 -13.41 10.03 20.83
N ASP A 55 -14.07 11.10 21.27
CA ASP A 55 -13.47 12.41 21.64
C ASP A 55 -12.33 12.35 22.67
N SER A 56 -12.18 11.24 23.40
CA SER A 56 -11.13 11.01 24.39
C SER A 56 -9.74 10.74 23.81
N VAL A 57 -9.61 10.52 22.50
CA VAL A 57 -8.33 10.26 21.83
C VAL A 57 -8.10 11.29 20.72
N PRO A 58 -7.06 12.15 20.82
CA PRO A 58 -6.78 13.11 19.76
C PRO A 58 -6.36 12.39 18.46
N PRO A 59 -6.73 12.91 17.28
CA PRO A 59 -6.35 12.31 16.01
C PRO A 59 -4.82 12.24 15.86
N PRO A 60 -4.27 11.16 15.27
CA PRO A 60 -2.84 11.03 15.06
C PRO A 60 -2.34 12.11 14.10
N HIS A 61 -1.06 12.47 14.19
CA HIS A 61 -0.45 13.20 13.07
C HIS A 61 -0.33 12.28 11.86
N LEU A 62 -1.09 12.57 10.81
CA LEU A 62 -1.07 11.82 9.55
C LEU A 62 -0.09 12.47 8.58
N ARG A 63 0.89 11.70 8.12
CA ARG A 63 1.78 12.08 7.03
C ARG A 63 1.54 11.19 5.83
N ILE A 64 1.44 11.79 4.65
CA ILE A 64 1.33 11.06 3.38
C ILE A 64 2.51 11.43 2.49
N THR A 65 3.26 10.43 2.03
CA THR A 65 4.32 10.59 1.03
C THR A 65 3.88 9.92 -0.26
N ALA A 66 3.65 10.70 -1.32
CA ALA A 66 3.32 10.16 -2.63
C ALA A 66 4.59 9.77 -3.42
N VAL A 67 4.68 8.50 -3.81
CA VAL A 67 5.67 8.02 -4.80
C VAL A 67 5.15 8.35 -6.20
N SER A 68 6.02 8.86 -7.07
CA SER A 68 5.66 9.27 -8.43
C SER A 68 6.75 8.93 -9.45
N ARG A 69 6.35 8.62 -10.68
CA ARG A 69 7.30 8.38 -11.79
C ARG A 69 8.00 9.67 -12.21
N GLY A 70 9.21 9.55 -12.74
CA GLY A 70 9.93 10.68 -13.32
C GLY A 70 9.35 11.07 -14.69
N GLY A 71 9.15 12.37 -14.94
CA GLY A 71 8.73 12.89 -16.24
C GLY A 71 7.25 13.31 -16.35
N GLY A 72 6.93 13.96 -17.48
CA GLY A 72 5.57 14.19 -17.99
C GLY A 72 4.47 14.60 -17.00
N GLY A 73 4.49 15.84 -16.50
CA GLY A 73 3.33 16.48 -15.83
C GLY A 73 2.92 15.95 -14.43
N GLY A 74 3.14 14.67 -14.14
CA GLY A 74 2.67 13.99 -12.92
C GLY A 74 3.14 14.63 -11.62
N ALA A 75 4.36 15.22 -11.62
CA ALA A 75 4.85 15.95 -10.46
C ALA A 75 3.95 17.15 -10.07
N ARG A 76 3.32 17.82 -11.03
CA ARG A 76 2.37 18.91 -10.77
C ARG A 76 1.03 18.39 -10.27
N ALA A 77 0.55 17.26 -10.82
CA ALA A 77 -0.68 16.62 -10.36
C ALA A 77 -0.57 16.17 -8.90
N VAL A 78 0.55 15.53 -8.53
CA VAL A 78 0.83 15.11 -7.15
C VAL A 78 0.95 16.29 -6.19
N GLN A 79 1.56 17.40 -6.60
CA GLN A 79 1.59 18.63 -5.80
C GLN A 79 0.19 19.22 -5.58
N GLU A 80 -0.68 19.19 -6.58
CA GLU A 80 -2.05 19.68 -6.47
C GLU A 80 -2.92 18.75 -5.62
N ALA A 81 -2.76 17.42 -5.74
CA ALA A 81 -3.35 16.45 -4.82
C ALA A 81 -2.93 16.72 -3.37
N GLY A 82 -1.63 16.94 -3.12
CA GLY A 82 -1.09 17.30 -1.81
C GLY A 82 -1.69 18.59 -1.23
N ARG A 83 -1.87 19.63 -2.06
CA ARG A 83 -2.53 20.88 -1.64
C ARG A 83 -3.99 20.67 -1.25
N ARG A 84 -4.75 19.93 -2.06
CA ARG A 84 -6.17 19.62 -1.78
C ARG A 84 -6.31 18.79 -0.50
N LEU A 85 -5.43 17.82 -0.28
CA LEU A 85 -5.37 17.04 0.96
C LEU A 85 -5.01 17.89 2.17
N ALA A 86 -4.05 18.81 2.06
CA ALA A 86 -3.70 19.72 3.15
C ALA A 86 -4.85 20.69 3.50
N ALA A 87 -5.51 21.25 2.49
CA ALA A 87 -6.67 22.12 2.68
C ALA A 87 -7.85 21.37 3.33
N PHE A 88 -8.11 20.13 2.88
CA PHE A 88 -9.15 19.29 3.47
C PHE A 88 -8.84 18.90 4.92
N ALA A 89 -7.61 18.45 5.20
CA ALA A 89 -7.16 18.12 6.56
C ALA A 89 -7.32 19.32 7.51
N ALA A 90 -6.93 20.52 7.06
CA ALA A 90 -7.12 21.76 7.82
C ALA A 90 -8.61 22.07 8.07
N SER A 91 -9.49 21.87 7.09
CA SER A 91 -10.93 22.13 7.24
C SER A 91 -11.64 21.23 8.26
N ILE A 92 -11.04 20.07 8.59
CA ILE A 92 -11.59 19.10 9.54
C ILE A 92 -10.73 18.94 10.81
N GLY A 93 -9.71 19.79 11.00
CA GLY A 93 -8.84 19.77 12.19
C GLY A 93 -7.86 18.60 12.28
N GLN A 94 -7.65 17.84 11.21
CA GLN A 94 -6.74 16.70 11.16
C GLN A 94 -5.26 17.18 11.09
N PRO A 95 -4.39 16.87 12.08
CA PRO A 95 -2.98 17.24 12.01
C PRO A 95 -2.30 16.48 10.85
N PHE A 96 -1.76 17.22 9.88
CA PHE A 96 -1.37 16.65 8.59
C PHE A 96 -0.05 17.18 8.03
N SER A 97 0.69 16.33 7.32
CA SER A 97 1.86 16.69 6.50
C SER A 97 1.81 15.95 5.16
N PHE A 98 2.21 16.63 4.08
CA PHE A 98 2.37 16.00 2.76
C PHE A 98 3.84 15.99 2.30
N GLY A 99 4.26 14.89 1.69
CA GLY A 99 5.56 14.71 1.06
C GLY A 99 5.43 14.07 -0.32
N GLN A 100 6.50 14.17 -1.10
CA GLN A 100 6.63 13.51 -2.39
C GLN A 100 8.02 12.90 -2.50
N CYS A 101 8.11 11.67 -2.99
CA CYS A 101 9.34 11.11 -3.54
C CYS A 101 9.13 10.71 -5.00
N ARG A 102 10.24 10.46 -5.69
CA ARG A 102 10.23 10.01 -7.08
C ARG A 102 10.91 8.65 -7.16
N LEU A 103 10.46 7.86 -8.13
CA LEU A 103 11.24 6.74 -8.64
C LEU A 103 12.48 7.30 -9.35
N ASP A 104 13.57 6.53 -9.30
CA ASP A 104 14.80 6.85 -10.01
C ASP A 104 14.61 6.75 -11.54
N SER A 105 15.62 7.15 -12.31
CA SER A 105 15.62 7.02 -13.77
C SER A 105 15.60 5.56 -14.28
N ASP A 106 15.89 4.58 -13.42
CA ASP A 106 15.71 3.15 -13.69
C ASP A 106 14.30 2.64 -13.31
N GLU A 107 13.38 3.57 -12.98
CA GLU A 107 12.01 3.32 -12.51
C GLU A 107 11.94 2.50 -11.22
N ARG A 108 13.02 2.44 -10.42
CA ARG A 108 13.02 1.77 -9.12
C ARG A 108 12.78 2.73 -7.97
N PHE A 109 12.16 2.22 -6.92
CA PHE A 109 11.99 2.90 -5.65
C PHE A 109 13.25 2.77 -4.79
N ARG A 110 13.66 3.88 -4.16
CA ARG A 110 14.78 3.94 -3.23
C ARG A 110 14.29 4.27 -1.82
N PRO A 111 14.40 3.36 -0.84
CA PRO A 111 14.01 3.59 0.55
C PRO A 111 14.52 4.91 1.15
N ALA A 112 15.77 5.28 0.84
CA ALA A 112 16.40 6.51 1.35
C ALA A 112 15.72 7.83 0.90
N THR A 113 14.87 7.80 -0.13
CA THR A 113 14.07 8.98 -0.55
C THR A 113 12.90 9.26 0.39
N VAL A 114 12.46 8.25 1.14
CA VAL A 114 11.42 8.40 2.15
C VAL A 114 12.05 8.94 3.42
N ARG A 115 11.82 10.22 3.70
CA ARG A 115 12.17 10.82 4.99
C ARG A 115 11.38 10.11 6.07
N MET A 116 12.05 9.58 7.09
CA MET A 116 11.45 8.93 8.26
C MET A 116 11.50 9.86 9.49
N VAL A 117 10.47 9.81 10.33
CA VAL A 117 10.41 10.56 11.60
C VAL A 117 10.35 9.56 12.75
N LYS A 118 11.18 9.77 13.79
CA LYS A 118 11.25 8.86 14.94
C LYS A 118 9.88 8.72 15.62
N GLY A 119 9.43 7.48 15.80
CA GLY A 119 8.16 7.15 16.47
C GLY A 119 6.91 7.32 15.61
N GLU A 120 7.04 7.29 14.29
CA GLU A 120 5.90 7.11 13.37
C GLU A 120 5.70 5.64 13.00
N THR A 121 4.44 5.23 12.86
CA THR A 121 4.08 3.94 12.26
C THR A 121 4.04 4.09 10.75
N LEU A 122 4.87 3.31 10.05
CA LEU A 122 4.94 3.29 8.60
C LEU A 122 3.90 2.34 7.99
N ILE A 123 3.21 2.79 6.96
CA ILE A 123 2.19 2.06 6.19
C ILE A 123 2.53 2.21 4.70
N ALA A 124 2.40 1.13 3.93
CA ALA A 124 2.49 1.18 2.47
C ALA A 124 1.12 0.97 1.85
N ASN A 125 0.74 1.79 0.87
CA ASN A 125 -0.48 1.62 0.08
C ASN A 125 -0.13 1.56 -1.41
N CYS A 126 -0.71 0.60 -2.11
CA CYS A 126 -0.44 0.36 -3.52
C CYS A 126 -1.76 0.11 -4.26
N VAL A 127 -2.31 1.16 -4.89
CA VAL A 127 -3.50 1.04 -5.75
C VAL A 127 -3.04 0.88 -7.21
N LEU A 128 -3.00 -0.36 -7.65
CA LEU A 128 -2.56 -0.81 -8.98
C LEU A 128 -3.71 -0.82 -10.00
N ASN A 129 -4.55 0.23 -9.97
CA ASN A 129 -5.55 0.40 -11.03
C ASN A 129 -4.88 0.96 -12.30
N GLN A 130 -5.33 0.51 -13.47
CA GLN A 130 -4.81 0.89 -14.79
C GLN A 130 -5.06 2.36 -15.18
N ALA A 131 -5.83 3.11 -14.38
CA ALA A 131 -6.26 4.48 -14.64
C ALA A 131 -5.15 5.57 -14.50
N ALA A 132 -3.93 5.28 -14.97
CA ALA A 132 -2.96 6.31 -15.38
C ALA A 132 -3.27 6.69 -16.84
N ALA A 133 -4.22 7.61 -17.02
CA ALA A 133 -4.89 7.94 -18.29
C ALA A 133 -4.02 8.55 -19.42
N THR A 134 -2.70 8.37 -19.37
CA THR A 134 -1.72 8.89 -20.33
C THR A 134 -0.60 7.90 -20.69
N THR A 135 -0.54 6.71 -20.09
CA THR A 135 0.51 5.72 -20.37
C THR A 135 -0.08 4.38 -20.81
N THR A 136 0.15 4.01 -22.07
CA THR A 136 -0.18 2.70 -22.67
C THR A 136 0.64 1.53 -22.10
N VAL A 137 1.45 1.78 -21.07
CA VAL A 137 2.44 0.86 -20.51
C VAL A 137 1.97 0.42 -19.13
N ARG A 138 1.88 -0.90 -18.90
CA ARG A 138 1.69 -1.50 -17.56
C ARG A 138 2.71 -0.88 -16.61
N ARG A 139 2.33 -0.50 -15.38
CA ARG A 139 3.33 -0.09 -14.38
C ARG A 139 4.38 -1.20 -14.27
N PRO A 140 5.68 -0.96 -14.54
CA PRO A 140 6.65 -2.04 -14.64
C PRO A 140 6.67 -2.87 -13.38
N THR A 141 6.61 -4.20 -13.51
CA THR A 141 6.55 -5.14 -12.37
C THR A 141 7.73 -4.89 -11.42
N GLY A 142 8.93 -4.67 -11.95
CA GLY A 142 10.12 -4.31 -11.17
C GLY A 142 10.01 -3.00 -10.36
N SER A 143 9.20 -2.03 -10.80
CA SER A 143 8.97 -0.77 -10.08
C SER A 143 8.14 -1.02 -8.83
N VAL A 144 6.99 -1.69 -8.97
CA VAL A 144 6.13 -2.06 -7.84
C VAL A 144 6.84 -3.02 -6.89
N ALA A 145 7.54 -4.03 -7.42
CA ALA A 145 8.34 -4.97 -6.63
C ALA A 145 9.43 -4.24 -5.80
N SER A 146 10.14 -3.27 -6.41
CA SER A 146 11.13 -2.46 -5.68
C SER A 146 10.51 -1.57 -4.61
N PHE A 147 9.28 -1.08 -4.82
CA PHE A 147 8.53 -0.36 -3.80
C PHE A 147 8.17 -1.26 -2.62
N LEU A 148 7.53 -2.41 -2.88
CA LEU A 148 7.12 -3.36 -1.85
C LEU A 148 8.32 -3.85 -1.02
N ALA A 149 9.39 -4.30 -1.68
CA ALA A 149 10.63 -4.70 -1.02
C ALA A 149 11.26 -3.56 -0.21
N GLY A 150 11.27 -2.34 -0.77
CA GLY A 150 11.78 -1.16 -0.07
C GLY A 150 10.97 -0.78 1.17
N MET A 151 9.64 -0.94 1.13
CA MET A 151 8.77 -0.71 2.30
C MET A 151 8.94 -1.78 3.38
N ALA A 152 9.24 -3.03 3.00
CA ALA A 152 9.68 -4.06 3.96
C ALA A 152 11.01 -3.68 4.62
N THR A 153 12.00 -3.20 3.85
CA THR A 153 13.29 -2.71 4.39
C THR A 153 13.14 -1.51 5.34
N LEU A 154 12.15 -0.64 5.10
CA LEU A 154 11.83 0.48 6.00
C LEU A 154 11.04 0.07 7.26
N GLY A 155 10.63 -1.19 7.38
CA GLY A 155 9.85 -1.68 8.52
C GLY A 155 8.40 -1.21 8.52
N ALA A 156 7.73 -1.20 7.36
CA ALA A 156 6.29 -0.96 7.30
C ALA A 156 5.52 -1.94 8.21
N LYS A 157 4.47 -1.47 8.90
CA LYS A 157 3.63 -2.31 9.76
C LYS A 157 2.65 -3.14 8.96
N VAL A 158 2.05 -2.52 7.94
CA VAL A 158 1.09 -3.11 7.01
C VAL A 158 1.31 -2.57 5.60
N VAL A 159 1.07 -3.41 4.61
CA VAL A 159 1.02 -3.11 3.18
C VAL A 159 -0.37 -3.45 2.64
N THR A 160 -1.04 -2.49 2.04
CA THR A 160 -2.31 -2.68 1.32
C THR A 160 -2.06 -2.71 -0.18
N VAL A 161 -2.59 -3.72 -0.87
CA VAL A 161 -2.50 -3.86 -2.33
C VAL A 161 -3.91 -3.98 -2.90
N VAL A 162 -4.26 -3.06 -3.79
CA VAL A 162 -5.51 -3.08 -4.57
C VAL A 162 -5.13 -3.28 -6.02
N GLU A 163 -5.56 -4.38 -6.62
CA GLU A 163 -5.19 -4.80 -7.97
C GLU A 163 -6.42 -5.29 -8.73
N GLU A 164 -6.38 -5.29 -10.06
CA GLU A 164 -7.41 -5.95 -10.86
C GLU A 164 -7.31 -7.46 -10.71
N ASP A 165 -8.43 -8.12 -10.42
CA ASP A 165 -8.45 -9.57 -10.25
C ASP A 165 -8.59 -10.27 -11.60
N GLN A 166 -7.57 -11.02 -12.02
CA GLN A 166 -7.56 -11.79 -13.27
C GLN A 166 -8.11 -13.23 -13.08
N GLY A 167 -8.76 -13.52 -11.94
CA GLY A 167 -9.13 -14.88 -11.56
C GLY A 167 -7.93 -15.74 -11.14
N GLU A 168 -8.16 -17.05 -11.03
CA GLU A 168 -7.10 -18.06 -11.09
C GLU A 168 -7.07 -18.57 -12.54
N PRO A 169 -5.89 -18.81 -13.15
CA PRO A 169 -5.83 -19.41 -14.47
C PRO A 169 -6.48 -20.79 -14.42
N GLU A 170 -7.50 -21.03 -15.24
CA GLU A 170 -8.03 -22.39 -15.38
C GLU A 170 -6.93 -23.25 -16.03
N LYS A 171 -6.79 -24.51 -15.59
CA LYS A 171 -5.66 -25.37 -15.99
C LYS A 171 -5.56 -25.63 -17.50
N ASP A 172 -6.67 -25.44 -18.21
CA ASP A 172 -6.76 -25.57 -19.66
C ASP A 172 -6.35 -24.26 -20.40
N GLU A 173 -6.24 -23.13 -19.69
CA GLU A 173 -5.82 -21.83 -20.25
C GLU A 173 -4.30 -21.66 -20.30
N GLU A 174 -3.52 -22.40 -19.50
CA GLU A 174 -2.05 -22.41 -19.59
C GLU A 174 -1.57 -22.94 -20.96
N GLU A 175 -2.25 -23.93 -21.54
CA GLU A 175 -1.97 -24.42 -22.91
C GLU A 175 -2.55 -23.49 -24.00
N ALA A 176 -3.51 -22.62 -23.66
CA ALA A 176 -4.20 -21.73 -24.60
C ALA A 176 -3.66 -20.28 -24.60
N GLY A 177 -2.46 -20.05 -24.07
CA GLY A 177 -1.82 -18.74 -23.79
C GLY A 177 -1.50 -17.82 -24.98
N GLY A 178 -2.30 -17.81 -26.04
CA GLY A 178 -2.17 -16.90 -27.19
C GLY A 178 -2.86 -15.54 -26.99
N PHE A 179 -2.58 -14.60 -27.91
CA PHE A 179 -3.22 -13.27 -27.96
C PHE A 179 -4.75 -13.32 -27.87
N VAL A 180 -5.39 -14.29 -28.54
CA VAL A 180 -6.87 -14.39 -28.61
C VAL A 180 -7.48 -14.66 -27.24
N ALA A 181 -6.89 -15.54 -26.42
CA ALA A 181 -7.37 -15.81 -25.07
C ALA A 181 -7.29 -14.54 -24.20
N ARG A 182 -6.13 -13.88 -24.17
CA ARG A 182 -5.92 -12.61 -23.45
C ARG A 182 -6.84 -11.48 -23.92
N PHE A 183 -7.10 -11.40 -25.23
CA PHE A 183 -8.03 -10.42 -25.79
C PHE A 183 -9.48 -10.71 -25.36
N MET A 184 -9.89 -11.99 -25.34
CA MET A 184 -11.23 -12.39 -24.89
C MET A 184 -11.42 -12.18 -23.38
N GLU A 185 -10.39 -12.45 -22.57
CA GLU A 185 -10.35 -12.13 -21.13
C GLU A 185 -10.60 -10.62 -20.90
N GLU A 186 -9.80 -9.76 -21.55
CA GLU A 186 -9.94 -8.31 -21.46
C GLU A 186 -11.30 -7.81 -22.02
N LEU A 187 -11.79 -8.39 -23.12
CA LEU A 187 -13.11 -8.08 -23.69
C LEU A 187 -14.25 -8.41 -22.71
N HIS A 188 -14.23 -9.61 -22.10
CA HIS A 188 -15.22 -10.00 -21.09
C HIS A 188 -15.15 -9.10 -19.86
N ARG A 189 -13.94 -8.73 -19.42
CA ARG A 189 -13.71 -7.83 -18.27
C ARG A 189 -14.29 -6.43 -18.53
N TYR A 190 -13.97 -5.79 -19.65
CA TYR A 190 -14.53 -4.48 -19.97
C TYR A 190 -16.01 -4.52 -20.34
N SER A 191 -16.52 -5.63 -20.89
CA SER A 191 -17.96 -5.85 -21.07
C SER A 191 -18.70 -5.86 -19.73
N ALA A 192 -18.16 -6.54 -18.72
CA ALA A 192 -18.72 -6.52 -17.36
C ALA A 192 -18.66 -5.12 -16.72
N VAL A 193 -17.55 -4.39 -16.89
CA VAL A 193 -17.45 -2.99 -16.43
C VAL A 193 -18.49 -2.10 -17.14
N TRP A 194 -18.69 -2.26 -18.45
CA TRP A 194 -19.66 -1.49 -19.22
C TRP A 194 -21.11 -1.77 -18.78
N ASP A 195 -21.50 -3.05 -18.70
CA ASP A 195 -22.81 -3.52 -18.22
C ASP A 195 -23.09 -3.03 -16.78
N SER A 196 -22.08 -3.02 -15.91
CA SER A 196 -22.20 -2.49 -14.54
C SER A 196 -22.44 -0.97 -14.45
N LEU A 197 -21.94 -0.20 -15.42
CA LEU A 197 -22.22 1.24 -15.54
C LEU A 197 -23.59 1.47 -16.17
N GLU A 198 -23.99 0.62 -17.13
CA GLU A 198 -25.28 0.72 -17.81
C GLU A 198 -26.46 0.42 -16.89
N ALA A 199 -26.32 -0.56 -16.00
CA ALA A 199 -27.32 -0.85 -14.98
C ALA A 199 -27.57 0.34 -14.02
N GLY A 200 -26.58 1.21 -13.78
CA GLY A 200 -26.71 2.34 -12.85
C GLY A 200 -27.01 3.69 -13.50
N PHE A 201 -26.49 3.92 -14.71
CA PHE A 201 -26.48 5.24 -15.34
C PHE A 201 -26.85 5.13 -16.82
N PRO A 202 -28.04 5.64 -17.24
CA PRO A 202 -28.48 5.57 -18.62
C PRO A 202 -27.47 6.17 -19.61
N THR A 203 -27.37 5.53 -20.77
CA THR A 203 -26.36 5.77 -21.82
C THR A 203 -26.39 7.20 -22.38
N GLN A 204 -27.49 7.94 -22.21
CA GLN A 204 -27.62 9.34 -22.61
C GLN A 204 -27.01 10.35 -21.62
N SER A 205 -26.45 9.90 -20.49
CA SER A 205 -25.77 10.79 -19.54
C SER A 205 -24.48 11.36 -20.13
N ARG A 206 -24.39 12.69 -20.27
CA ARG A 206 -23.16 13.40 -20.68
C ARG A 206 -21.95 13.07 -19.78
N VAL A 207 -22.20 12.75 -18.51
CA VAL A 207 -21.15 12.36 -17.55
C VAL A 207 -20.66 10.94 -17.84
N ARG A 208 -21.56 10.00 -18.20
CA ARG A 208 -21.20 8.63 -18.58
C ARG A 208 -20.34 8.64 -19.84
N GLY A 209 -20.76 9.36 -20.88
CA GLY A 209 -19.97 9.54 -22.10
C GLY A 209 -18.65 10.30 -21.90
N LEU A 210 -18.40 10.94 -20.74
CA LEU A 210 -17.08 11.47 -20.38
C LEU A 210 -16.22 10.40 -19.70
N VAL A 211 -16.80 9.62 -18.77
CA VAL A 211 -16.13 8.47 -18.13
C VAL A 211 -15.69 7.42 -19.16
N GLU A 212 -16.55 7.09 -20.11
CA GLU A 212 -16.25 6.13 -21.19
C GLU A 212 -15.07 6.60 -22.04
N ARG A 213 -15.02 7.86 -22.45
CA ARG A 213 -13.96 8.40 -23.33
C ARG A 213 -12.67 8.75 -22.60
N ALA A 214 -12.74 9.25 -21.37
CA ALA A 214 -11.58 9.75 -20.64
C ALA A 214 -10.96 8.73 -19.67
N ILE A 215 -11.67 7.65 -19.33
CA ILE A 215 -11.19 6.62 -18.39
C ILE A 215 -11.24 5.23 -19.04
N LEU A 216 -12.40 4.78 -19.55
CA LEU A 216 -12.49 3.41 -20.07
C LEU A 216 -11.73 3.23 -21.39
N ALA A 217 -11.87 4.14 -22.36
CA ALA A 217 -11.22 4.00 -23.67
C ALA A 217 -9.68 3.95 -23.59
N PRO A 218 -8.98 4.80 -22.80
CA PRO A 218 -7.54 4.64 -22.56
C PRO A 218 -7.18 3.31 -21.89
N ASN A 219 -7.97 2.87 -20.91
CA ASN A 219 -7.73 1.61 -20.20
C ASN A 219 -7.89 0.40 -21.14
N ILE A 220 -8.96 0.36 -21.96
CA ILE A 220 -9.21 -0.66 -23.00
C ILE A 220 -8.07 -0.67 -24.03
N ALA A 221 -7.64 0.50 -24.52
CA ALA A 221 -6.54 0.58 -25.48
C ALA A 221 -5.22 0.05 -24.88
N GLY A 222 -4.92 0.38 -23.62
CA GLY A 222 -3.80 -0.19 -22.88
C GLY A 222 -3.92 -1.71 -22.69
N ALA A 223 -5.13 -2.21 -22.43
CA ALA A 223 -5.41 -3.64 -22.29
C ALA A 223 -5.18 -4.45 -23.56
N VAL A 224 -5.78 -4.02 -24.68
CA VAL A 224 -5.55 -4.67 -25.97
C VAL A 224 -4.07 -4.59 -26.37
N SER A 225 -3.39 -3.46 -26.10
CA SER A 225 -1.96 -3.33 -26.35
C SER A 225 -1.11 -4.30 -25.52
N ARG A 226 -1.46 -4.58 -24.25
CA ARG A 226 -0.74 -5.56 -23.43
C ARG A 226 -1.00 -6.99 -23.88
N ALA A 227 -2.27 -7.35 -24.13
CA ALA A 227 -2.63 -8.66 -24.64
C ALA A 227 -1.86 -9.01 -25.93
N TYR A 228 -1.63 -8.01 -26.79
CA TYR A 228 -0.85 -8.10 -28.01
C TYR A 228 0.67 -8.15 -27.77
N CYS A 229 1.21 -7.30 -26.88
CA CYS A 229 2.66 -7.15 -26.68
C CYS A 229 3.31 -8.09 -25.65
N SER A 230 2.56 -8.92 -24.92
CA SER A 230 3.16 -9.88 -23.98
C SER A 230 3.81 -11.04 -24.76
N VAL A 231 5.14 -11.00 -24.87
CA VAL A 231 6.00 -12.01 -25.48
C VAL A 231 6.70 -12.80 -24.37
N ASP A 232 6.48 -14.13 -24.34
CA ASP A 232 7.26 -15.28 -23.83
C ASP A 232 8.26 -15.12 -22.64
N GLY A 233 8.15 -14.06 -21.84
CA GLY A 233 9.02 -13.77 -20.68
C GLY A 233 8.35 -12.88 -19.62
N ASP A 234 7.04 -12.65 -19.75
CA ASP A 234 6.21 -11.87 -18.81
C ASP A 234 5.39 -12.83 -17.91
N ASP A 235 5.77 -14.10 -17.80
CA ASP A 235 5.07 -15.12 -16.99
C ASP A 235 5.25 -14.89 -15.48
N GLU A 236 6.42 -14.40 -15.03
CA GLU A 236 6.60 -13.84 -13.68
C GLU A 236 5.66 -12.66 -13.40
N ALA A 237 5.10 -12.04 -14.43
CA ALA A 237 4.14 -10.95 -14.35
C ALA A 237 2.67 -11.39 -14.48
N ARG A 238 2.39 -12.68 -14.76
CA ARG A 238 1.08 -13.34 -14.56
C ARG A 238 0.90 -13.88 -13.14
N ALA A 239 1.99 -14.29 -12.46
CA ALA A 239 1.95 -14.58 -11.03
C ALA A 239 1.41 -13.36 -10.26
N GLY A 240 0.23 -13.50 -9.66
CA GLY A 240 -0.48 -12.37 -9.04
C GLY A 240 0.32 -11.75 -7.89
N TRP A 241 0.06 -10.49 -7.51
CA TRP A 241 0.84 -9.85 -6.44
C TRP A 241 0.77 -10.63 -5.13
N GLY A 242 -0.32 -11.36 -4.87
CA GLY A 242 -0.42 -12.25 -3.71
C GLY A 242 0.51 -13.47 -3.72
N GLU A 243 1.02 -13.92 -4.86
CA GLU A 243 2.04 -14.97 -4.94
C GLU A 243 3.43 -14.37 -4.76
N TRP A 244 3.72 -13.28 -5.48
CA TRP A 244 4.96 -12.52 -5.34
C TRP A 244 5.20 -12.11 -3.89
N MET A 245 4.17 -11.60 -3.20
CA MET A 245 4.23 -11.22 -1.79
C MET A 245 4.58 -12.42 -0.90
N ARG A 246 3.94 -13.58 -1.08
CA ARG A 246 4.27 -14.80 -0.31
C ARG A 246 5.70 -15.28 -0.58
N GLY A 247 6.13 -15.30 -1.84
CA GLY A 247 7.49 -15.67 -2.24
C GLY A 247 8.57 -14.76 -1.65
N ASN A 248 8.25 -13.48 -1.43
CA ASN A 248 9.13 -12.49 -0.79
C ASN A 248 8.93 -12.40 0.75
N GLY A 249 8.27 -13.39 1.37
CA GLY A 249 8.16 -13.50 2.83
C GLY A 249 7.11 -12.58 3.48
N PHE A 250 6.24 -11.93 2.71
CA PHE A 250 5.11 -11.19 3.26
C PHE A 250 4.03 -12.15 3.75
N ARG A 251 3.49 -11.88 4.93
CA ARG A 251 2.43 -12.67 5.56
C ARG A 251 1.06 -12.06 5.31
N ALA A 252 0.11 -12.89 4.93
CA ALA A 252 -1.31 -12.53 4.84
C ALA A 252 -1.84 -12.01 6.20
N VAL A 253 -2.48 -10.85 6.21
CA VAL A 253 -3.13 -10.28 7.40
C VAL A 253 -4.64 -10.45 7.25
N PRO A 254 -5.33 -11.20 8.13
CA PRO A 254 -6.77 -11.41 8.02
C PRO A 254 -7.57 -10.10 8.01
N LEU A 255 -8.56 -10.02 7.14
CA LEU A 255 -9.52 -8.93 7.08
C LEU A 255 -10.51 -9.04 8.24
N SER A 256 -10.89 -7.88 8.79
CA SER A 256 -11.83 -7.82 9.91
C SER A 256 -13.28 -7.90 9.47
N CYS A 257 -14.18 -8.22 10.40
CA CYS A 257 -15.63 -8.12 10.18
C CYS A 257 -16.08 -6.71 9.74
N PHE A 258 -15.33 -5.65 10.08
CA PHE A 258 -15.59 -4.28 9.63
C PHE A 258 -15.31 -4.12 8.12
N ASN A 259 -14.25 -4.73 7.59
CA ASN A 259 -13.98 -4.75 6.15
C ASN A 259 -15.16 -5.35 5.37
N HIS A 260 -15.62 -6.55 5.76
CA HIS A 260 -16.77 -7.19 5.11
C HIS A 260 -18.07 -6.38 5.28
N SER A 261 -18.28 -5.76 6.43
CA SER A 261 -19.49 -4.96 6.70
C SER A 261 -19.50 -3.68 5.87
N GLN A 262 -18.37 -2.97 5.80
CA GLN A 262 -18.20 -1.76 5.01
C GLN A 262 -18.30 -2.05 3.51
N ALA A 263 -17.73 -3.15 3.03
CA ALA A 263 -17.85 -3.59 1.65
C ALA A 263 -19.32 -3.92 1.29
N ARG A 264 -20.04 -4.69 2.11
CA ARG A 264 -21.48 -4.97 1.89
C ARG A 264 -22.33 -3.70 1.91
N LEU A 265 -22.09 -2.79 2.86
CA LEU A 265 -22.78 -1.50 2.92
C LEU A 265 -22.50 -0.65 1.68
N LEU A 266 -21.25 -0.63 1.18
CA LEU A 266 -20.91 0.06 -0.06
C LEU A 266 -21.67 -0.54 -1.25
N LEU A 267 -21.73 -1.87 -1.39
CA LEU A 267 -22.43 -2.50 -2.52
C LEU A 267 -23.93 -2.22 -2.49
N GLY A 268 -24.55 -2.18 -1.32
CA GLY A 268 -25.97 -1.80 -1.16
C GLY A 268 -26.31 -0.34 -1.49
N LEU A 269 -25.31 0.50 -1.83
CA LEU A 269 -25.52 1.84 -2.39
C LEU A 269 -25.53 1.85 -3.93
N PHE A 270 -25.27 0.71 -4.57
CA PHE A 270 -25.28 0.50 -6.02
C PHE A 270 -26.23 -0.66 -6.37
N ASN A 271 -26.35 -1.00 -7.66
CA ASN A 271 -27.30 -2.01 -8.12
C ASN A 271 -26.94 -3.44 -7.66
N ASP A 272 -27.96 -4.29 -7.56
CA ASP A 272 -27.91 -5.70 -7.13
C ASP A 272 -27.02 -6.64 -7.99
N GLY A 273 -26.37 -6.13 -9.03
CA GLY A 273 -25.42 -6.89 -9.84
C GLY A 273 -24.00 -6.96 -9.28
N TYR A 274 -23.63 -6.12 -8.30
CA TYR A 274 -22.30 -6.18 -7.68
C TYR A 274 -22.23 -7.27 -6.61
N THR A 275 -21.14 -8.04 -6.64
CA THR A 275 -20.88 -9.15 -5.71
C THR A 275 -19.58 -8.92 -4.92
N MET A 276 -19.49 -9.54 -3.74
CA MET A 276 -18.27 -9.55 -2.93
C MET A 276 -17.95 -11.00 -2.55
N GLU A 277 -16.75 -11.45 -2.90
CA GLU A 277 -16.21 -12.76 -2.56
C GLU A 277 -14.99 -12.59 -1.63
N GLU A 278 -14.77 -13.55 -0.72
CA GLU A 278 -13.54 -13.66 0.07
C GLU A 278 -12.74 -14.86 -0.44
N THR A 279 -11.70 -14.60 -1.23
CA THR A 279 -10.89 -15.66 -1.87
C THR A 279 -9.79 -16.18 -0.95
N SER A 280 -9.30 -15.34 -0.02
CA SER A 280 -8.42 -15.76 1.06
C SER A 280 -8.65 -14.86 2.29
N PRO A 281 -8.24 -15.28 3.51
CA PRO A 281 -8.51 -14.51 4.73
C PRO A 281 -8.05 -13.05 4.69
N ASN A 282 -7.08 -12.74 3.83
CA ASN A 282 -6.53 -11.39 3.65
C ASN A 282 -6.95 -10.70 2.34
N LYS A 283 -7.85 -11.26 1.53
CA LYS A 283 -8.22 -10.78 0.19
C LYS A 283 -9.72 -10.89 -0.04
N ILE A 284 -10.37 -9.74 -0.28
CA ILE A 284 -11.73 -9.69 -0.83
C ILE A 284 -11.72 -9.20 -2.27
N VAL A 285 -12.66 -9.71 -3.06
CA VAL A 285 -12.81 -9.45 -4.49
C VAL A 285 -14.18 -8.86 -4.76
N LEU A 286 -14.18 -7.73 -5.47
CA LEU A 286 -15.36 -7.13 -6.09
C LEU A 286 -15.64 -7.86 -7.40
N GLY A 287 -16.87 -8.32 -7.56
CA GLY A 287 -17.37 -8.85 -8.83
C GLY A 287 -18.55 -8.06 -9.36
N TRP A 288 -18.85 -8.30 -10.64
CA TRP A 288 -20.12 -7.96 -11.27
C TRP A 288 -20.71 -9.22 -11.90
N LYS A 289 -21.92 -9.60 -11.48
CA LYS A 289 -22.54 -10.89 -11.78
C LYS A 289 -21.55 -12.02 -11.45
N ALA A 290 -21.15 -12.82 -12.44
CA ALA A 290 -20.22 -13.95 -12.31
C ALA A 290 -18.75 -13.63 -12.69
N ARG A 291 -18.38 -12.35 -12.83
CA ARG A 291 -17.02 -11.93 -13.20
C ARG A 291 -16.36 -11.12 -12.08
N ARG A 292 -15.17 -11.53 -11.68
CA ARG A 292 -14.28 -10.78 -10.78
C ARG A 292 -13.73 -9.55 -11.51
N LEU A 293 -13.52 -8.45 -10.79
CA LEU A 293 -13.20 -7.14 -11.38
C LEU A 293 -12.02 -6.43 -10.70
N LEU A 294 -11.95 -6.50 -9.38
CA LEU A 294 -10.94 -5.83 -8.56
C LEU A 294 -10.79 -6.61 -7.25
N SER A 295 -9.57 -6.75 -6.75
CA SER A 295 -9.31 -7.28 -5.43
C SER A 295 -8.60 -6.27 -4.53
N ALA A 296 -8.81 -6.42 -3.23
CA ALA A 296 -8.12 -5.66 -2.20
C ALA A 296 -7.55 -6.65 -1.18
N SER A 297 -6.25 -6.57 -0.92
CA SER A 297 -5.53 -7.48 -0.05
C SER A 297 -4.60 -6.77 0.94
N VAL A 298 -4.38 -7.42 2.08
CA VAL A 298 -3.63 -6.86 3.21
C VAL A 298 -2.50 -7.80 3.62
N TRP A 299 -1.33 -7.23 3.86
CA TRP A 299 -0.09 -7.95 4.10
C TRP A 299 0.73 -7.31 5.22
N ALA A 300 1.47 -8.12 5.96
CA ALA A 300 2.54 -7.68 6.85
C ALA A 300 3.87 -8.06 6.18
N PRO A 301 4.85 -7.15 6.06
CA PRO A 301 6.17 -7.52 5.56
C PRO A 301 6.89 -8.47 6.53
N PRO A 302 7.95 -9.15 6.05
CA PRO A 302 8.81 -9.92 6.94
C PRO A 302 9.37 -9.03 8.05
N PRO A 303 9.58 -9.56 9.28
CA PRO A 303 10.22 -8.80 10.35
C PRO A 303 11.63 -8.36 9.91
N LEU A 304 12.03 -7.15 10.30
CA LEU A 304 13.36 -6.65 10.02
C LEU A 304 14.39 -7.64 10.56
N SER A 305 15.25 -8.15 9.67
CA SER A 305 16.40 -8.96 10.04
C SER A 305 17.38 -8.08 10.83
N VAL A 306 17.26 -8.12 12.16
CA VAL A 306 18.31 -7.63 13.05
C VAL A 306 19.59 -8.35 12.64
N PRO A 307 20.66 -7.66 12.21
CA PRO A 307 21.91 -8.32 11.93
C PRO A 307 22.34 -9.01 13.22
N SER A 308 22.47 -10.34 13.17
CA SER A 308 22.92 -11.13 14.31
C SER A 308 24.23 -10.54 14.80
N SER A 309 24.26 -10.08 16.06
CA SER A 309 25.49 -9.64 16.70
C SER A 309 26.54 -10.74 16.48
N PRO A 310 27.78 -10.41 16.08
CA PRO A 310 28.81 -11.44 15.91
C PRO A 310 28.87 -12.24 17.21
N ALA A 311 28.71 -13.56 17.12
CA ALA A 311 28.70 -14.42 18.31
C ALA A 311 29.96 -14.13 19.13
N GLU A 312 29.79 -13.80 20.41
CA GLU A 312 30.94 -13.58 21.30
C GLU A 312 31.84 -14.80 21.22
N GLY A 313 33.07 -14.58 20.77
CA GLY A 313 34.02 -15.65 20.55
C GLY A 313 34.20 -16.43 21.83
N ALA A 314 34.09 -17.76 21.75
CA ALA A 314 34.21 -18.64 22.90
C ALA A 314 35.61 -18.47 23.55
N PHE A 315 35.67 -17.65 24.59
CA PHE A 315 36.83 -17.57 25.47
C PHE A 315 36.97 -18.91 26.19
N GLN A 316 37.87 -19.75 25.70
CA GLN A 316 38.30 -20.94 26.43
C GLN A 316 38.98 -20.48 27.74
N PRO A 317 38.58 -21.00 28.91
CA PRO A 317 39.25 -20.69 30.15
C PRO A 317 40.64 -21.35 30.15
N VAL A 318 41.69 -20.53 30.07
CA VAL A 318 43.07 -20.99 30.27
C VAL A 318 43.22 -21.45 31.72
N GLY A 319 43.62 -22.70 31.91
CA GLY A 319 43.74 -23.30 33.24
C GLY A 319 44.79 -22.61 34.10
N ILE A 320 44.41 -22.25 35.33
CA ILE A 320 45.32 -21.66 36.31
C ILE A 320 46.17 -22.77 36.94
N VAL A 321 47.49 -22.73 36.71
CA VAL A 321 48.47 -23.52 37.45
C VAL A 321 48.87 -22.75 38.72
N PRO A 322 48.79 -23.34 39.92
CA PRO A 322 49.19 -22.67 41.15
C PRO A 322 50.72 -22.76 41.35
N ALA A 323 51.38 -21.61 41.47
CA ALA A 323 52.78 -21.53 41.88
C ALA A 323 52.98 -20.46 42.96
N SER A 324 53.20 -20.97 44.17
CA SER A 324 53.75 -20.33 45.37
C SER A 324 54.64 -19.08 45.23
N GLY A 325 54.40 -18.10 46.11
CA GLY A 325 55.45 -17.37 46.82
C GLY A 325 55.78 -15.95 46.33
N GLY A 326 55.67 -14.97 47.23
CA GLY A 326 56.17 -13.60 47.00
C GLY A 326 55.44 -12.54 47.84
N VAL A 327 56.04 -12.14 48.96
CA VAL A 327 55.53 -11.02 49.79
C VAL A 327 56.03 -9.69 49.22
N GLY A 328 55.13 -8.72 49.03
CA GLY A 328 55.46 -7.33 48.66
C GLY A 328 54.40 -6.34 49.14
N ARG A 329 54.81 -5.35 49.94
CA ARG A 329 53.96 -4.27 50.49
C ARG A 329 53.88 -3.07 49.53
N MET A 330 52.73 -2.38 49.55
CA MET A 330 52.48 -0.91 49.67
C MET A 330 51.14 -0.58 48.96
N GLU A 331 50.14 0.11 49.54
CA GLU A 331 50.09 1.53 49.95
C GLU A 331 50.36 2.49 48.76
N PHE A 332 49.58 3.53 48.40
CA PHE A 332 48.33 4.18 48.86
C PHE A 332 47.46 4.52 47.58
N ASP A 333 46.31 5.21 47.55
CA ASP A 333 45.52 5.99 48.53
C ASP A 333 44.01 6.08 48.16
N TYR A 334 43.24 6.86 48.94
CA TYR A 334 41.86 7.33 48.74
C TYR A 334 41.65 8.28 47.54
N ILE A 335 40.41 8.34 47.03
CA ILE A 335 39.48 9.48 47.24
C ILE A 335 38.05 9.04 46.92
N ASP A 336 37.13 9.47 47.77
CA ASP A 336 35.73 9.04 47.83
C ASP A 336 34.81 10.22 47.47
N SER A 337 33.59 9.92 46.96
CA SER A 337 32.33 10.70 47.00
C SER A 337 32.33 12.24 46.70
N PHE A 338 31.39 12.81 45.93
CA PHE A 338 29.97 12.92 46.32
C PHE A 338 29.04 13.36 45.17
N LEU A 339 27.74 13.09 45.37
CA LEU A 339 26.59 13.58 44.60
C LEU A 339 26.30 15.08 44.85
N VAL A 340 25.38 15.66 44.04
CA VAL A 340 24.16 16.43 44.45
C VAL A 340 23.77 17.50 43.41
N GLU A 341 22.62 17.28 42.73
CA GLU A 341 21.73 18.30 42.14
C GLU A 341 20.98 19.08 43.26
N PRO A 342 20.42 20.32 43.10
CA PRO A 342 19.46 20.63 42.00
C PRO A 342 19.17 22.12 41.60
N ALA A 343 18.38 22.25 40.51
CA ALA A 343 17.26 23.20 40.28
C ALA A 343 17.45 24.73 40.04
N TYR A 344 16.33 25.31 39.56
CA TYR A 344 15.99 26.72 39.20
C TYR A 344 16.46 27.24 37.82
N ALA A 345 15.77 28.18 37.15
CA ALA A 345 14.33 28.49 36.98
C ALA A 345 14.16 29.64 35.94
N LEU A 346 13.00 29.67 35.25
CA LEU A 346 12.31 30.85 34.67
C LEU A 346 13.10 32.05 34.08
N VAL A 347 12.93 32.27 32.76
CA VAL A 347 12.45 33.55 32.18
C VAL A 347 11.46 33.21 31.06
#